data_AF-A0A0W1R9S2-F1
#
_entry.id   AF-A0A0W1R9S2-F1
#
_cell.length_a   1.000
_cell.length_b   1.000
_cell.length_c   1.000
_cell.angle_alpha   90.00
_cell.angle_beta   90.00
_cell.angle_gamma   90.00
#
_symmetry.space_group_name_H-M   'P 1'
#
loop_
_entity.id
_entity.type
_entity.pdbx_description
1 polymer ?
#
loop_
_entity_poly.entity_id
_entity_poly.type
_entity_poly.pdbx_seq_one_letter_code
_entity_poly.pdbx_strand_id
1 'polypeptide(L)' 'MDSRFRFFTTGLVAALAAYIFTVVAFTGLLDLVATAVFAVVFLVVMVGFERFVLWAEKLERDSPRSSPR' A
#
# COMPACT_ATOMS: atom_id res chain seq x y z
N MET A 1 -5.91 6.65 -18.66
CA MET A 1 -5.22 6.69 -17.36
C MET A 1 -5.86 5.65 -16.47
N ASP A 2 -5.10 4.64 -16.06
CA ASP A 2 -5.61 3.47 -15.34
C ASP A 2 -6.04 3.81 -13.91
N SER A 3 -7.29 3.51 -13.56
CA SER A 3 -7.86 3.80 -12.23
C SER A 3 -7.04 3.19 -11.08
N ARG A 4 -6.38 2.05 -11.30
CA ARG A 4 -5.48 1.40 -10.32
C ARG A 4 -4.30 2.30 -9.94
N PHE A 5 -3.70 2.95 -10.93
CA PHE A 5 -2.56 3.86 -10.72
C PHE A 5 -2.99 5.09 -9.90
N ARG A 6 -4.23 5.56 -10.12
CA ARG A 6 -4.83 6.66 -9.37
C ARG A 6 -5.06 6.31 -7.91
N PHE A 7 -5.59 5.11 -7.62
CA PHE A 7 -5.78 4.66 -6.24
C PHE A 7 -4.44 4.50 -5.49
N PHE A 8 -3.43 3.96 -6.17
CA PHE A 8 -2.07 3.83 -5.62
C PHE A 8 -1.48 5.20 -5.24
N THR A 9 -1.56 6.17 -6.15
CA THR A 9 -1.05 7.52 -5.90
C THR A 9 -1.84 8.24 -4.81
N THR A 10 -3.17 8.11 -4.77
CA THR A 10 -3.97 8.70 -3.69
C THR A 10 -3.68 8.07 -2.32
N GLY A 11 -3.51 6.75 -2.27
CA GLY A 11 -3.18 6.04 -1.03
C GLY A 11 -1.79 6.40 -0.51
N LEU A 12 -0.81 6.51 -1.43
CA LEU A 12 0.54 6.97 -1.11
C LEU A 12 0.54 8.39 -0.55
N VAL A 13 -0.17 9.32 -1.20
CA VAL A 13 -0.25 10.72 -0.76
C VAL A 13 -0.90 10.84 0.61
N ALA A 14 -1.99 10.11 0.85
CA ALA A 14 -2.68 10.10 2.14
C ALA A 14 -1.77 9.55 3.26
N ALA A 15 -1.08 8.44 3.02
CA ALA A 15 -0.17 7.83 3.98
C ALA A 15 1.05 8.72 4.28
N LEU A 16 1.63 9.36 3.26
CA LEU A 16 2.73 10.30 3.43
C LEU A 16 2.31 11.50 4.29
N ALA A 17 1.14 12.08 3.99
CA ALA A 17 0.61 13.23 4.72
C ALA A 17 0.38 12.88 6.20
N ALA A 18 -0.20 11.71 6.47
CA ALA A 18 -0.41 11.21 7.84
C ALA A 18 0.91 11.01 8.58
N TYR A 19 1.93 10.41 7.94
CA TYR A 19 3.23 10.21 8.56
C TYR A 19 3.92 11.54 8.88
N ILE A 20 4.00 12.46 7.92
CA ILE A 20 4.64 13.77 8.12
C ILE A 20 3.94 14.53 9.27
N PHE A 21 2.60 14.53 9.28
CA PHE A 21 1.83 15.15 10.35
C PHE A 21 2.13 14.52 11.71
N THR A 22 2.18 13.20 11.79
CA THR A 22 2.47 12.46 13.02
C THR A 22 3.88 12.78 13.53
N VAL A 23 4.89 12.70 12.66
CA VAL A 23 6.27 13.02 13.04
C VAL A 23 6.36 14.45 13.53
N VAL A 24 5.89 15.44 12.76
CA VAL A 24 5.96 16.85 13.15
C VAL A 24 5.21 17.10 14.46
N ALA A 25 4.06 16.45 14.69
CA ALA A 25 3.30 16.62 15.92
C ALA A 25 4.02 16.08 17.17
N PHE A 26 4.79 14.99 17.03
CA PHE A 26 5.44 14.34 18.18
C PHE A 26 6.91 14.75 18.38
N THR A 27 7.64 15.09 17.33
CA THR A 27 9.07 15.50 17.43
C THR A 27 9.28 17.00 17.26
N GLY A 28 8.34 17.72 16.66
CA GLY A 28 8.50 19.13 16.28
C GLY A 28 9.58 19.39 15.22
N LEU A 29 10.22 18.33 14.70
CA LEU A 29 11.31 18.37 13.73
C LEU A 29 10.99 17.44 12.55
N LEU A 30 11.14 17.98 11.34
CA LEU A 30 10.88 17.25 10.11
C LEU A 30 12.17 16.55 9.65
N ASP A 31 12.33 15.28 10.04
CA ASP A 31 13.43 14.45 9.55
C ASP A 31 13.09 13.94 8.14
N LEU A 32 13.75 14.53 7.15
CA LEU A 32 13.58 14.20 5.73
C LEU A 32 14.07 12.78 5.40
N VAL A 33 15.08 12.28 6.10
CA VAL A 33 15.62 10.92 5.88
C VAL A 33 14.61 9.90 6.39
N ALA A 34 14.08 10.09 7.59
CA ALA A 34 13.04 9.22 8.14
C ALA A 34 11.77 9.21 7.26
N THR A 35 11.39 10.37 6.74
CA THR A 35 10.26 10.51 5.81
C THR A 35 10.50 9.78 4.48
N ALA A 36 11.70 9.87 3.91
CA ALA A 36 12.07 9.14 2.71
C ALA A 36 12.08 7.62 2.94
N VAL A 37 12.62 7.16 4.06
CA VAL A 37 12.61 5.73 4.44
C VAL A 37 11.17 5.23 4.60
N PHE A 38 10.30 5.99 5.28
CA PHE A 38 8.89 5.65 5.40
C PHE A 38 8.22 5.54 4.03
N ALA A 39 8.45 6.50 3.13
CA ALA A 39 7.91 6.48 1.77
C ALA A 39 8.32 5.21 1.00
N VAL A 40 9.60 4.83 1.08
CA VAL A 40 10.14 3.63 0.43
C VAL A 40 9.54 2.36 1.04
N VAL A 41 9.52 2.25 2.37
CA VAL A 41 8.95 1.09 3.07
C VAL A 41 7.46 0.95 2.74
N PHE A 42 6.72 2.04 2.78
CA PHE A 42 5.30 2.06 2.43
C PHE A 42 5.06 1.60 0.99
N LEU A 43 5.85 2.07 0.02
CA LEU A 43 5.77 1.60 -1.37
C LEU A 43 6.05 0.10 -1.49
N VAL A 44 7.10 -0.40 -0.83
CA VAL A 44 7.44 -1.82 -0.83
C VAL A 44 6.30 -2.66 -0.26
N VAL A 45 5.73 -2.24 0.88
CA VAL A 45 4.57 -2.90 1.50
C VAL A 45 3.37 -2.87 0.55
N MET A 46 3.08 -1.75 -0.10
CA MET A 46 1.92 -1.66 -0.98
C MET A 46 2.04 -2.56 -2.22
N VAL A 47 3.22 -2.58 -2.85
CA VAL A 47 3.51 -3.50 -3.98
C VAL A 47 3.44 -4.96 -3.51
N GLY A 48 3.94 -5.25 -2.31
CA GLY A 48 3.83 -6.57 -1.70
C GLY A 48 2.38 -6.99 -1.49
N PHE A 49 1.56 -6.09 -0.96
CA PHE A 49 0.13 -6.31 -0.73
C PHE A 49 -0.64 -6.52 -2.05
N GLU A 50 -0.35 -5.73 -3.09
CA GLU A 50 -0.97 -5.94 -4.41
C GLU A 50 -0.64 -7.32 -4.99
N ARG A 51 0.63 -7.74 -4.94
CA ARG A 51 1.02 -9.09 -5.37
C ARG A 51 0.34 -10.17 -4.54
N PHE A 52 0.20 -9.95 -3.24
CA PHE A 52 -0.48 -10.88 -2.35
C PHE A 52 -1.97 -11.03 -2.70
N VAL A 53 -2.67 -9.93 -2.96
CA VAL A 53 -4.09 -9.95 -3.38
C VAL A 53 -4.24 -10.66 -4.73
N LEU A 54 -3.40 -10.35 -5.71
CA LEU A 54 -3.42 -11.04 -7.02
C LEU A 54 -3.16 -12.54 -6.88
N TRP A 55 -2.27 -12.92 -5.97
CA TRP A 55 -2.01 -14.33 -5.67
C TRP A 55 -3.22 -14.99 -5.00
N ALA A 56 -3.88 -14.32 -4.05
CA ALA A 56 -5.10 -14.81 -3.40
C ALA A 56 -6.26 -14.99 -4.40
N GLU A 57 -6.51 -14.01 -5.27
CA GLU A 57 -7.52 -14.10 -6.34
C GLU A 57 -7.24 -15.27 -7.29
N LYS A 58 -5.97 -15.52 -7.60
CA LYS A 58 -5.58 -16.67 -8.43
C LYS A 58 -5.92 -18.00 -7.75
N LEU A 59 -5.66 -18.13 -6.45
CA LEU A 59 -6.00 -19.34 -5.69
C LEU A 59 -7.52 -19.58 -5.59
N GLU A 60 -8.32 -18.52 -5.51
CA GLU A 60 -9.78 -18.63 -5.54
C GLU A 60 -10.30 -19.05 -6.93
N ARG A 61 -9.70 -18.53 -8.01
CA ARG A 61 -10.04 -18.92 -9.39
C ARG A 61 -9.65 -20.38 -9.68
N ASP A 62 -8.49 -20.80 -9.20
CA ASP A 62 -7.94 -22.14 -9.40
C ASP A 62 -8.51 -23.16 -8.39
N SER A 63 -9.26 -22.70 -7.38
CA SER A 63 -10.04 -23.60 -6.53
C SER A 63 -11.07 -24.33 -7.40
N PRO A 64 -11.02 -25.68 -7.44
CA PRO A 64 -11.98 -26.44 -8.22
C PRO A 64 -13.36 -26.10 -7.69
N ARG A 65 -14.21 -25.47 -8.52
CA ARG A 65 -15.63 -25.31 -8.21
C ARG A 65 -16.16 -26.71 -7.89
N SER A 66 -16.43 -26.95 -6.62
CA SER A 66 -17.27 -28.05 -6.21
C SER A 66 -18.61 -27.88 -6.90
N SER A 67 -18.86 -28.73 -7.88
CA SER A 67 -20.13 -28.96 -8.55
C SER A 67 -20.26 -30.48 -8.67
N PRO A 68 -21.45 -31.09 -8.60
CA PRO A 68 -22.68 -30.71 -7.91
C PRO A 68 -23.21 -31.90 -7.06
N ARG A 69 -24.03 -31.66 -6.04
CA ARG A 69 -25.02 -32.64 -5.57
C ARG A 69 -26.29 -31.93 -5.19
#